data_AF-A0A813KTH8-F1
#
_entry.id   AF-A0A813KTH8-F1
#
_cell.length_a   1.000
_cell.length_b   1.000
_cell.length_c   1.000
_cell.angle_alpha   90.00
_cell.angle_beta   90.00
_cell.angle_gamma   90.00
#
_symmetry.space_group_name_H-M   'P 1'
#
loop_
_entity.id
_entity.type
_entity.pdbx_description
1 polymer ?
#
loop_
_entity_poly.entity_id
_entity_poly.type
_entity_poly.pdbx_seq_one_letter_code
_entity_poly.pdbx_strand_id
1 'polypeptide(L)'
;DYYDWVCNKPRYMKQCIKAGIPMIDTIFVEDGFDPDSILRKVRAKGWEKFFVKSAAYVCYGNSAIFGKTQDFIDNPSLMHDFLKDNSKTKSFLVQPFVLKPDGKVFDEVRNFFIDGKWAYSVYTDGTDDDAVYEQPRGALKDACRKLSERVYKEVLKASKWQGKPMTPILNRIDIGVVPDRSKPHGFRIFCNEIETEISTWLARYAPFDVADRVGEACVKKSRELLRGLLDSGRKMSDQAMVEKLLGVLDERLGPLTA
;
A
#
# COMPACT_ATOMS: atom_id res chain seq x y z
N ASP A 1 10.94 11.06 -3.96
CA ASP A 1 9.99 10.73 -5.04
C ASP A 1 8.87 9.89 -4.44
N TYR A 2 7.61 10.18 -4.80
CA TYR A 2 6.43 9.49 -4.27
C TYR A 2 6.35 8.02 -4.71
N TYR A 3 6.61 7.73 -5.98
CA TYR A 3 6.52 6.37 -6.50
C TYR A 3 7.64 5.50 -5.93
N ASP A 4 8.84 6.06 -5.83
CA ASP A 4 9.95 5.41 -5.14
C ASP A 4 9.69 5.21 -3.64
N TRP A 5 8.82 6.01 -3.03
CA TRP A 5 8.41 5.84 -1.63
C TRP A 5 7.35 4.75 -1.46
N VAL A 6 6.31 4.73 -2.31
CA VAL A 6 5.20 3.77 -2.18
C VAL A 6 5.59 2.38 -2.70
N CYS A 7 6.38 2.30 -3.78
CA CYS A 7 6.84 1.02 -4.33
C CYS A 7 8.01 0.41 -3.56
N ASN A 8 8.56 1.11 -2.54
CA ASN A 8 9.63 0.63 -1.68
C ASN A 8 9.09 0.50 -0.25
N LYS A 9 8.65 -0.72 0.09
CA LYS A 9 7.95 -1.00 1.34
C LYS A 9 8.71 -0.52 2.59
N PRO A 10 10.03 -0.77 2.76
CA PRO A 10 10.81 -0.24 3.88
C PRO A 10 10.64 1.26 4.11
N ARG A 11 10.55 2.07 3.06
CA ARG A 11 10.46 3.54 3.18
C ARG A 11 9.15 3.97 3.82
N TYR A 12 8.02 3.55 3.26
CA TYR A 12 6.72 3.93 3.83
C TYR A 12 6.50 3.27 5.19
N MET A 13 6.93 2.02 5.37
CA MET A 13 6.73 1.29 6.61
C MET A 13 7.47 1.96 7.76
N LYS A 14 8.75 2.30 7.58
CA LYS A 14 9.55 3.01 8.60
C LYS A 14 8.95 4.39 8.92
N GLN A 15 8.49 5.13 7.91
CA GLN A 15 7.81 6.41 8.14
C GLN A 15 6.53 6.22 8.95
N CYS A 16 5.70 5.22 8.62
CA CYS A 16 4.47 4.92 9.35
C CYS A 16 4.75 4.51 10.80
N ILE A 17 5.73 3.63 11.03
CA ILE A 17 6.18 3.23 12.37
C ILE A 17 6.61 4.47 13.18
N LYS A 18 7.42 5.36 12.59
CA LYS A 18 7.85 6.60 13.23
C LYS A 18 6.67 7.52 13.57
N ALA A 19 5.59 7.47 12.79
CA ALA A 19 4.36 8.22 13.02
C ALA A 19 3.38 7.52 14.01
N GLY A 20 3.78 6.41 14.63
CA GLY A 20 2.94 5.65 15.56
C GLY A 20 1.74 4.97 14.89
N ILE A 21 1.85 4.67 13.59
CA ILE A 21 0.88 3.85 12.86
C ILE A 21 1.22 2.39 13.16
N PRO A 22 0.26 1.58 13.66
CA PRO A 22 0.47 0.15 13.82
C PRO A 22 0.74 -0.51 12.47
N MET A 23 1.85 -1.25 12.39
CA MET A 23 2.28 -2.03 11.23
C MET A 23 2.60 -3.44 11.71
N ILE A 24 2.69 -4.40 10.78
CA ILE A 24 3.23 -5.73 11.10
C ILE A 24 4.67 -5.57 11.63
N ASP A 25 5.00 -6.30 12.71
CA ASP A 25 6.37 -6.35 13.22
C ASP A 25 7.31 -6.89 12.14
N THR A 26 8.32 -6.10 11.78
CA THR A 26 9.08 -6.33 10.55
C THR A 26 10.57 -6.21 10.81
N ILE A 27 11.32 -7.20 10.36
CA ILE A 27 12.77 -7.09 10.24
C ILE A 27 13.05 -6.57 8.83
N PHE A 28 13.62 -5.37 8.75
CA PHE A 28 14.07 -4.77 7.51
C PHE A 28 15.46 -5.29 7.14
N VAL A 29 15.60 -5.79 5.92
CA VAL A 29 16.86 -6.24 5.33
C VAL A 29 17.09 -5.35 4.11
N GLU A 30 18.09 -4.47 4.11
CA GLU A 30 18.25 -3.43 3.06
C GLU A 30 19.60 -3.45 2.33
N ASP A 31 20.58 -4.21 2.80
CA ASP A 31 21.94 -4.22 2.25
C ASP A 31 22.50 -5.63 2.07
N GLY A 32 21.63 -6.55 1.66
CA GLY A 32 21.98 -7.96 1.48
C GLY A 32 21.39 -8.87 2.54
N PHE A 33 21.30 -10.14 2.20
CA PHE A 33 20.54 -11.13 2.94
C PHE A 33 21.47 -12.23 3.45
N ASP A 34 21.54 -12.34 4.78
CA ASP A 34 22.24 -13.41 5.48
C ASP A 34 21.19 -14.31 6.17
N PRO A 35 20.96 -15.53 5.67
CA PRO A 35 20.00 -16.47 6.25
C PRO A 35 20.19 -16.69 7.75
N ASP A 36 21.44 -16.82 8.21
CA ASP A 36 21.73 -17.13 9.60
C ASP A 36 21.38 -15.96 10.52
N SER A 37 21.74 -14.74 10.12
CA SER A 37 21.35 -13.52 10.84
C SER A 37 19.84 -13.35 10.90
N ILE A 38 19.14 -13.66 9.81
CA ILE A 38 17.67 -13.57 9.75
C ILE A 38 17.03 -14.61 10.68
N LEU A 39 17.44 -15.87 10.60
CA LEU A 39 16.90 -16.93 11.46
C LEU A 39 17.18 -16.66 12.95
N ARG A 40 18.36 -16.13 13.29
CA ARG A 40 18.64 -15.66 14.66
C ARG A 40 17.66 -14.59 15.11
N LYS A 41 17.38 -13.59 14.27
CA LYS A 41 16.41 -12.51 14.59
C LYS A 41 14.98 -13.04 14.70
N VAL A 42 14.55 -13.93 13.80
CA VAL A 42 13.22 -14.58 13.85
C VAL A 42 13.06 -15.38 15.13
N ARG A 43 14.06 -16.18 15.52
CA ARG A 43 14.06 -16.91 16.79
C ARG A 43 14.01 -15.99 18.00
N ALA A 44 14.79 -14.91 18.01
CA ALA A 44 14.78 -13.92 19.08
C ALA A 44 13.43 -13.20 19.23
N LYS A 45 12.69 -13.06 18.12
CA LYS A 45 11.31 -12.54 18.10
C LYS A 45 10.28 -13.56 18.57
N GLY A 46 10.63 -14.84 18.67
CA GLY A 46 9.72 -15.93 19.07
C GLY A 46 8.63 -16.23 18.03
N TRP A 47 8.85 -15.91 16.75
CA TRP A 47 7.86 -16.19 15.71
C TRP A 47 7.85 -17.68 15.38
N GLU A 48 6.69 -18.33 15.47
CA GLU A 48 6.51 -19.75 15.10
C GLU A 48 6.55 -19.95 13.57
N LYS A 49 5.93 -19.01 12.85
CA LYS A 49 5.91 -18.96 11.39
C LYS A 49 6.29 -17.56 10.94
N PHE A 50 7.00 -17.48 9.84
CA PHE A 50 7.36 -16.21 9.22
C PHE A 50 7.30 -16.34 7.71
N PHE A 51 7.33 -15.19 7.05
CA PHE A 51 7.56 -15.12 5.62
C PHE A 51 8.58 -14.05 5.30
N VAL A 52 9.27 -14.26 4.19
CA VAL A 52 10.20 -13.33 3.59
C VAL A 52 9.59 -12.90 2.28
N LYS A 53 9.53 -11.60 2.02
CA LYS A 53 9.14 -11.06 0.70
C LYS A 53 10.13 -10.02 0.22
N SER A 54 10.28 -9.89 -1.10
CA SER A 54 10.99 -8.76 -1.68
C SER A 54 10.34 -7.44 -1.25
N ALA A 55 11.19 -6.45 -0.95
CA ALA A 55 10.78 -5.21 -0.32
C ALA A 55 10.40 -4.10 -1.31
N ALA A 56 10.85 -4.19 -2.57
CA ALA A 56 10.71 -3.10 -3.53
C ALA A 56 10.24 -3.60 -4.90
N TYR A 57 9.29 -2.88 -5.51
CA TYR A 57 8.83 -3.06 -6.88
C TYR A 57 8.31 -4.49 -7.20
N VAL A 58 7.72 -5.18 -6.22
CA VAL A 58 7.07 -6.48 -6.41
C VAL A 58 5.63 -6.46 -5.88
N CYS A 59 4.72 -7.00 -6.69
CA CYS A 59 3.28 -7.10 -6.43
C CYS A 59 2.83 -8.57 -6.37
N TYR A 60 1.62 -8.82 -5.85
CA TYR A 60 0.94 -10.14 -5.85
C TYR A 60 1.66 -11.28 -5.12
N GLY A 61 2.44 -10.98 -4.08
CA GLY A 61 3.13 -12.01 -3.30
C GLY A 61 4.21 -12.78 -4.08
N ASN A 62 4.53 -12.37 -5.31
CA ASN A 62 5.66 -12.90 -6.06
C ASN A 62 6.95 -12.67 -5.25
N SER A 63 7.91 -13.57 -5.40
CA SER A 63 9.18 -13.49 -4.66
C SER A 63 9.01 -13.51 -3.14
N ALA A 64 8.16 -14.40 -2.65
CA ALA A 64 8.01 -14.69 -1.23
C ALA A 64 8.26 -16.17 -0.90
N ILE A 65 8.81 -16.42 0.28
CA ILE A 65 8.91 -17.76 0.89
C ILE A 65 8.34 -17.69 2.30
N PHE A 66 7.64 -18.74 2.72
CA PHE A 66 7.03 -18.82 4.05
C PHE A 66 7.03 -20.24 4.58
N GLY A 67 6.95 -20.38 5.90
CA GLY A 67 6.96 -21.68 6.56
C GLY A 67 7.06 -21.57 8.07
N LYS A 68 7.16 -22.71 8.76
CA LYS A 68 7.48 -22.70 10.18
C LYS A 68 8.95 -22.35 10.34
N THR A 69 9.27 -21.62 11.39
CA THR A 69 10.65 -21.27 11.74
C THR A 69 11.53 -22.51 11.85
N GLN A 70 11.00 -23.62 12.37
CA GLN A 70 11.73 -24.87 12.49
C GLN A 70 12.10 -25.48 11.13
N ASP A 71 11.23 -25.38 10.11
CA ASP A 71 11.49 -25.94 8.78
C ASP A 71 12.76 -25.31 8.15
N PHE A 72 12.97 -24.01 8.35
CA PHE A 72 14.15 -23.30 7.88
C PHE A 72 15.40 -23.54 8.73
N ILE A 73 15.23 -23.93 10.01
CA ILE A 73 16.34 -24.34 10.87
C ILE A 73 16.82 -25.73 10.47
N ASP A 74 15.88 -26.66 10.25
CA ASP A 74 16.16 -28.05 9.89
C ASP A 74 16.68 -28.15 8.45
N ASN A 75 16.24 -27.25 7.57
CA ASN A 75 16.73 -27.17 6.20
C ASN A 75 17.09 -25.73 5.77
N PRO A 76 18.31 -25.25 6.09
CA PRO A 76 18.77 -23.93 5.69
C PRO A 76 18.83 -23.69 4.18
N SER A 77 18.88 -24.76 3.36
CA SER A 77 18.94 -24.64 1.89
C SER A 77 17.74 -23.88 1.34
N LEU A 78 16.57 -23.95 2.00
CA LEU A 78 15.35 -23.25 1.60
C LEU A 78 15.56 -21.73 1.46
N MET A 79 16.31 -21.13 2.38
CA MET A 79 16.63 -19.70 2.32
C MET A 79 17.65 -19.39 1.22
N HIS A 80 18.62 -20.28 1.00
CA HIS A 80 19.62 -20.11 -0.06
C HIS A 80 19.01 -20.23 -1.45
N ASP A 81 18.12 -21.20 -1.67
CA ASP A 81 17.40 -21.39 -2.93
C ASP A 81 16.51 -20.17 -3.23
N PHE A 82 15.78 -19.69 -2.22
CA PHE A 82 15.01 -18.45 -2.32
C PHE A 82 15.89 -17.26 -2.75
N LEU A 83 17.10 -17.12 -2.21
CA LEU A 83 18.00 -16.02 -2.59
C LEU A 83 18.57 -16.16 -3.98
N LYS A 84 18.84 -17.39 -4.43
CA LYS A 84 19.30 -17.64 -5.79
C LYS A 84 18.25 -17.16 -6.79
N ASP A 85 16.99 -17.48 -6.54
CA ASP A 85 15.85 -17.07 -7.37
C ASP A 85 15.58 -15.56 -7.30
N ASN A 86 16.01 -14.91 -6.21
CA ASN A 86 15.83 -13.48 -5.96
C ASN A 86 17.14 -12.66 -5.99
N SER A 87 18.16 -13.17 -6.69
CA SER A 87 19.53 -12.62 -6.69
C SER A 87 19.67 -11.17 -7.15
N LYS A 88 18.67 -10.63 -7.85
CA LYS A 88 18.62 -9.21 -8.27
C LYS A 88 18.10 -8.26 -7.19
N THR A 89 17.47 -8.80 -6.14
CA THR A 89 16.94 -8.04 -5.01
C THR A 89 17.94 -8.05 -3.86
N LYS A 90 18.18 -6.89 -3.27
CA LYS A 90 19.00 -6.73 -2.06
C LYS A 90 18.19 -6.36 -0.82
N SER A 91 16.91 -6.07 -1.00
CA SER A 91 16.03 -5.62 0.07
C SER A 91 14.85 -6.55 0.26
N PHE A 92 14.66 -7.01 1.49
CA PHE A 92 13.62 -7.94 1.88
C PHE A 92 12.93 -7.47 3.16
N LEU A 93 11.70 -7.91 3.32
CA LEU A 93 10.95 -7.81 4.57
C LEU A 93 10.80 -9.21 5.14
N VAL A 94 11.12 -9.36 6.42
CA VAL A 94 10.84 -10.60 7.18
C VAL A 94 9.79 -10.27 8.22
N GLN A 95 8.66 -10.98 8.16
CA GLN A 95 7.45 -10.67 8.91
C GLN A 95 6.86 -11.95 9.53
N PRO A 96 6.23 -11.88 10.71
CA PRO A 96 5.52 -13.01 11.27
C PRO A 96 4.32 -13.35 10.41
N PHE A 97 3.98 -14.64 10.38
CA PHE A 97 2.69 -15.07 9.85
C PHE A 97 1.60 -14.69 10.84
N VAL A 98 0.89 -13.59 10.58
CA VAL A 98 -0.19 -13.12 11.46
C VAL A 98 -1.44 -13.96 11.17
N LEU A 99 -1.82 -14.78 12.15
CA LEU A 99 -2.96 -15.68 12.03
C LEU A 99 -4.14 -15.21 12.88
N LYS A 100 -5.34 -15.46 12.37
CA LYS A 100 -6.59 -15.47 13.12
C LYS A 100 -6.59 -16.67 14.09
N PRO A 101 -7.46 -16.66 15.10
CA PRO A 101 -7.52 -17.74 16.07
C PRO A 101 -7.95 -19.11 15.52
N ASP A 102 -8.50 -19.16 14.31
CA ASP A 102 -8.85 -20.38 13.57
C ASP A 102 -7.69 -20.92 12.71
N GLY A 103 -6.52 -20.27 12.75
CA GLY A 103 -5.34 -20.65 12.00
C GLY A 103 -5.31 -20.13 10.55
N LYS A 104 -6.32 -19.39 10.09
CA LYS A 104 -6.30 -18.69 8.79
C LYS A 104 -5.52 -17.36 8.89
N VAL A 105 -5.08 -16.81 7.76
CA VAL A 105 -4.46 -15.47 7.72
C VAL A 105 -5.46 -14.38 8.15
N PHE A 106 -4.96 -13.23 8.61
CA PHE A 106 -5.79 -12.07 8.94
C PHE A 106 -6.66 -11.61 7.77
N ASP A 107 -7.81 -11.02 8.08
CA ASP A 107 -8.70 -10.41 7.08
C ASP A 107 -8.20 -9.01 6.70
N GLU A 108 -8.62 -8.46 5.57
CA GLU A 108 -8.26 -7.10 5.15
C GLU A 108 -9.48 -6.21 4.92
N VAL A 109 -9.36 -4.94 5.29
CA VAL A 109 -10.23 -3.87 4.80
C VAL A 109 -9.39 -2.92 3.95
N ARG A 110 -9.56 -2.99 2.64
CA ARG A 110 -8.84 -2.21 1.62
C ARG A 110 -9.55 -0.89 1.40
N ASN A 111 -8.91 0.21 1.77
CA ASN A 111 -9.48 1.57 1.74
C ASN A 111 -8.97 2.33 0.52
N PHE A 112 -9.86 2.85 -0.30
CA PHE A 112 -9.52 3.53 -1.54
C PHE A 112 -9.65 5.04 -1.38
N PHE A 113 -8.58 5.75 -1.71
CA PHE A 113 -8.51 7.19 -1.79
C PHE A 113 -8.41 7.59 -3.26
N ILE A 114 -9.36 8.38 -3.74
CA ILE A 114 -9.39 8.89 -5.12
C ILE A 114 -9.40 10.42 -5.04
N ASP A 115 -8.51 11.06 -5.79
CA ASP A 115 -8.41 12.53 -5.84
C ASP A 115 -8.25 13.16 -4.43
N GLY A 116 -7.42 12.55 -3.58
CA GLY A 116 -7.18 13.06 -2.22
C GLY A 116 -8.20 12.68 -1.17
N LYS A 117 -9.28 11.97 -1.53
CA LYS A 117 -10.43 11.74 -0.65
C LYS A 117 -10.70 10.25 -0.48
N TRP A 118 -10.99 9.84 0.76
CA TRP A 118 -11.51 8.50 1.02
C TRP A 118 -12.82 8.33 0.25
N ALA A 119 -12.92 7.26 -0.55
CA ALA A 119 -14.02 7.06 -1.49
C ALA A 119 -14.87 5.84 -1.12
N TYR A 120 -14.25 4.69 -0.82
CA TYR A 120 -14.91 3.44 -0.44
C TYR A 120 -13.93 2.46 0.21
N SER A 121 -14.44 1.32 0.68
CA SER A 121 -13.62 0.25 1.23
C SER A 121 -14.20 -1.14 0.94
N VAL A 122 -13.33 -2.10 0.65
CA VAL A 122 -13.68 -3.49 0.34
C VAL A 122 -13.09 -4.40 1.41
N TYR A 123 -13.87 -5.36 1.87
CA TYR A 123 -13.41 -6.44 2.74
C TYR A 123 -12.86 -7.59 1.90
N THR A 124 -11.75 -8.20 2.35
CA THR A 124 -11.30 -9.51 1.91
C THR A 124 -10.93 -10.40 3.11
N ASP A 125 -10.99 -11.71 2.95
CA ASP A 125 -10.58 -12.68 3.98
C ASP A 125 -9.06 -12.90 4.10
N GLY A 126 -8.27 -12.10 3.38
CA GLY A 126 -6.81 -12.15 3.33
C GLY A 126 -6.22 -13.15 2.34
N THR A 127 -7.01 -14.06 1.77
CA THR A 127 -6.59 -14.88 0.60
C THR A 127 -7.33 -14.50 -0.67
N ASP A 128 -8.40 -13.71 -0.54
CA ASP A 128 -9.30 -13.26 -1.60
C ASP A 128 -10.09 -14.41 -2.26
N ASP A 129 -10.13 -15.59 -1.62
CA ASP A 129 -10.71 -16.82 -2.19
C ASP A 129 -12.14 -17.10 -1.70
N ASP A 130 -12.42 -16.97 -0.40
CA ASP A 130 -13.70 -17.36 0.19
C ASP A 130 -14.66 -16.17 0.29
N ALA A 131 -14.15 -14.96 0.56
CA ALA A 131 -15.01 -13.80 0.81
C ALA A 131 -14.41 -12.47 0.36
N VAL A 132 -15.12 -11.80 -0.55
CA VAL A 132 -14.86 -10.41 -0.97
C VAL A 132 -16.18 -9.65 -1.16
N TYR A 133 -16.30 -8.48 -0.53
CA TYR A 133 -17.52 -7.66 -0.60
C TYR A 133 -17.27 -6.21 -0.17
N GLU A 134 -18.20 -5.29 -0.49
CA GLU A 134 -18.16 -3.92 0.03
C GLU A 134 -18.24 -3.97 1.57
N GLN A 135 -17.25 -3.42 2.27
CA GLN A 135 -17.23 -3.44 3.72
C GLN A 135 -18.48 -2.71 4.28
N PRO A 136 -19.36 -3.38 5.05
CA PRO A 136 -20.56 -2.77 5.61
C PRO A 136 -20.25 -1.67 6.62
N ARG A 137 -21.20 -0.74 6.80
CA ARG A 137 -21.12 0.29 7.84
C ARG A 137 -21.05 -0.36 9.24
N GLY A 138 -20.28 0.24 10.13
CA GLY A 138 -20.14 -0.23 11.50
C GLY A 138 -18.75 0.04 12.08
N ALA A 139 -18.53 -0.41 13.31
CA ALA A 139 -17.33 -0.12 14.09
C ALA A 139 -16.02 -0.51 13.37
N LEU A 140 -16.02 -1.64 12.64
CA LEU A 140 -14.84 -2.09 11.89
C LEU A 140 -14.51 -1.13 10.73
N LYS A 141 -15.50 -0.76 9.90
CA LYS A 141 -15.31 0.19 8.79
C LYS A 141 -14.80 1.53 9.31
N ASP A 142 -15.37 2.02 10.41
CA ASP A 142 -14.97 3.29 11.01
C ASP A 142 -13.53 3.24 11.56
N ALA A 143 -13.14 2.14 12.20
CA ALA A 143 -11.80 1.95 12.72
C ALA A 143 -10.75 1.83 11.59
N CYS A 144 -11.02 1.00 10.57
CA CYS A 144 -10.13 0.85 9.42
C CYS A 144 -10.04 2.14 8.61
N ARG A 145 -11.15 2.85 8.40
CA ARG A 145 -11.15 4.17 7.74
C ARG A 145 -10.29 5.15 8.52
N LYS A 146 -10.49 5.32 9.84
CA LYS A 146 -9.70 6.24 10.67
C LYS A 146 -8.21 5.92 10.62
N LEU A 147 -7.83 4.64 10.66
CA LEU A 147 -6.43 4.24 10.52
C LEU A 147 -5.90 4.55 9.11
N SER A 148 -6.67 4.24 8.07
CA SER A 148 -6.28 4.53 6.68
C SER A 148 -6.13 6.04 6.42
N GLU A 149 -6.96 6.90 7.02
CA GLU A 149 -6.83 8.36 6.94
C GLU A 149 -5.55 8.85 7.64
N ARG A 150 -5.13 8.20 8.75
CA ARG A 150 -3.83 8.48 9.38
C ARG A 150 -2.67 8.08 8.48
N VAL A 151 -2.73 6.91 7.86
CA VAL A 151 -1.75 6.43 6.87
C VAL A 151 -1.70 7.37 5.66
N TYR A 152 -2.86 7.82 5.17
CA TYR A 152 -2.95 8.71 4.03
C TYR A 152 -2.29 10.08 4.28
N LYS A 153 -2.30 10.57 5.53
CA LYS A 153 -1.50 11.76 5.89
C LYS A 153 0.00 11.54 5.68
N GLU A 154 0.51 10.34 5.91
CA GLU A 154 1.92 10.00 5.61
C GLU A 154 2.19 9.90 4.11
N VAL A 155 1.22 9.35 3.35
CA VAL A 155 1.24 9.37 1.88
C VAL A 155 1.36 10.80 1.36
N LEU A 156 0.51 11.72 1.83
CA LEU A 156 0.53 13.13 1.39
C LEU A 156 1.85 13.85 1.72
N LYS A 157 2.52 13.50 2.83
CA LYS A 157 3.86 14.05 3.16
C LYS A 157 4.94 13.62 2.17
N ALA A 158 4.87 12.37 1.69
CA ALA A 158 5.78 11.82 0.70
C ALA A 158 5.42 12.24 -0.74
N SER A 159 4.16 12.59 -0.97
CA SER A 159 3.61 12.93 -2.28
C SER A 159 4.03 14.34 -2.71
N LYS A 160 5.16 14.41 -3.42
CA LYS A 160 5.71 15.66 -3.94
C LYS A 160 6.06 15.54 -5.42
N TRP A 161 5.70 16.56 -6.18
CA TRP A 161 6.16 16.76 -7.54
C TRP A 161 7.02 18.02 -7.57
N GLN A 162 8.30 17.88 -7.94
CA GLN A 162 9.25 18.99 -8.01
C GLN A 162 9.34 19.79 -6.70
N GLY A 163 9.35 19.08 -5.57
CA GLY A 163 9.41 19.66 -4.23
C GLY A 163 8.08 20.22 -3.71
N LYS A 164 7.07 20.42 -4.56
CA LYS A 164 5.74 20.90 -4.16
C LYS A 164 4.84 19.72 -3.77
N PRO A 165 4.00 19.86 -2.72
CA PRO A 165 2.98 18.87 -2.39
C PRO A 165 2.11 18.57 -3.62
N MET A 166 1.77 17.30 -3.81
CA MET A 166 0.86 16.85 -4.86
C MET A 166 -0.08 15.82 -4.28
N THR A 167 -1.37 15.94 -4.59
CA THR A 167 -2.36 14.89 -4.27
C THR A 167 -2.22 13.73 -5.24
N PRO A 168 -1.97 12.49 -4.79
CA PRO A 168 -2.02 11.32 -5.65
C PRO A 168 -3.42 11.10 -6.23
N ILE A 169 -3.48 10.62 -7.46
CA ILE A 169 -4.75 10.29 -8.14
C ILE A 169 -5.46 9.16 -7.41
N LEU A 170 -4.72 8.14 -7.00
CA LEU A 170 -5.23 6.93 -6.39
C LEU A 170 -4.24 6.40 -5.34
N ASN A 171 -4.80 6.00 -4.21
CA ASN A 171 -4.14 5.11 -3.27
C ASN A 171 -5.11 4.06 -2.77
N ARG A 172 -4.61 2.83 -2.59
CA ARG A 172 -5.26 1.80 -1.80
C ARG A 172 -4.44 1.60 -0.53
N ILE A 173 -5.10 1.59 0.63
CA ILE A 173 -4.48 1.35 1.92
C ILE A 173 -5.15 0.13 2.55
N ASP A 174 -4.36 -0.93 2.71
CA ASP A 174 -4.84 -2.23 3.17
C ASP A 174 -4.64 -2.31 4.67
N ILE A 175 -5.76 -2.42 5.40
CA ILE A 175 -5.76 -2.54 6.85
C ILE A 175 -6.01 -3.99 7.21
N GLY A 176 -5.00 -4.65 7.79
CA GLY A 176 -5.14 -6.00 8.32
C GLY A 176 -5.98 -5.99 9.60
N VAL A 177 -6.83 -7.01 9.76
CA VAL A 177 -7.82 -7.15 10.82
C VAL A 177 -7.66 -8.53 11.46
N VAL A 178 -7.45 -8.55 12.78
CA VAL A 178 -7.38 -9.79 13.56
C VAL A 178 -8.41 -9.73 14.69
N PRO A 179 -9.28 -10.74 14.84
CA PRO A 179 -10.18 -10.82 15.98
C PRO A 179 -9.43 -10.76 17.32
N ASP A 180 -9.94 -9.95 18.25
CA ASP A 180 -9.40 -9.80 19.60
C ASP A 180 -10.28 -10.52 20.61
N ARG A 181 -9.90 -11.75 20.98
CA ARG A 181 -10.66 -12.57 21.94
C ARG A 181 -10.72 -11.97 23.34
N SER A 182 -9.88 -10.98 23.68
CA SER A 182 -9.96 -10.31 24.98
C SER A 182 -11.16 -9.37 25.10
N LYS A 183 -11.84 -9.06 23.99
CA LYS A 183 -12.95 -8.12 23.93
C LYS A 183 -14.11 -8.71 23.10
N PRO A 184 -15.35 -8.72 23.60
CA PRO A 184 -16.51 -9.11 22.79
C PRO A 184 -16.58 -8.27 21.50
N HIS A 185 -16.61 -8.94 20.35
CA HIS A 185 -16.57 -8.31 19.01
C HIS A 185 -15.36 -7.39 18.77
N GLY A 186 -14.29 -7.55 19.56
CA GLY A 186 -13.07 -6.78 19.43
C GLY A 186 -12.24 -7.21 18.25
N PHE A 187 -11.43 -6.26 17.76
CA PHE A 187 -10.45 -6.51 16.71
C PHE A 187 -9.21 -5.65 16.96
N ARG A 188 -8.07 -6.17 16.50
CA ARG A 188 -6.81 -5.43 16.37
C ARG A 188 -6.61 -5.12 14.89
N ILE A 189 -6.12 -3.93 14.60
CA ILE A 189 -5.86 -3.46 13.23
C ILE A 189 -4.44 -2.94 13.07
N PHE A 190 -3.91 -3.08 11.86
CA PHE A 190 -2.62 -2.55 11.45
C PHE A 190 -2.65 -2.22 9.95
N CYS A 191 -1.79 -1.30 9.52
CA CYS A 191 -1.58 -1.05 8.10
C CYS A 191 -0.67 -2.16 7.54
N ASN A 192 -1.18 -2.92 6.57
CA ASN A 192 -0.46 -3.99 5.89
C ASN A 192 0.33 -3.42 4.70
N GLU A 193 -0.37 -2.83 3.73
CA GLU A 193 0.20 -2.35 2.48
C GLU A 193 -0.40 -1.01 2.03
N ILE A 194 0.38 -0.27 1.24
CA ILE A 194 -0.04 0.95 0.56
C ILE A 194 0.28 0.73 -0.92
N GLU A 195 -0.75 0.80 -1.76
CA GLU A 195 -0.66 0.54 -3.18
C GLU A 195 -1.18 1.74 -3.99
N THR A 196 -0.79 1.80 -5.26
CA THR A 196 -1.24 2.84 -6.22
C THR A 196 -2.14 2.29 -7.32
N GLU A 197 -2.51 1.02 -7.23
CA GLU A 197 -3.36 0.33 -8.18
C GLU A 197 -4.79 0.16 -7.67
N ILE A 198 -5.74 0.14 -8.61
CA ILE A 198 -7.16 -0.13 -8.34
C ILE A 198 -7.36 -1.61 -7.97
N SER A 199 -6.52 -2.49 -8.52
CA SER A 199 -6.76 -3.93 -8.71
C SER A 199 -8.14 -4.17 -9.32
N THR A 200 -8.20 -4.26 -10.65
CA THR A 200 -9.42 -4.15 -11.48
C THR A 200 -10.59 -5.05 -11.05
N TRP A 201 -10.32 -6.16 -10.36
CA TRP A 201 -11.35 -7.06 -9.85
C TRP A 201 -12.05 -6.52 -8.58
N LEU A 202 -11.37 -5.76 -7.71
CA LEU A 202 -11.94 -5.16 -6.50
C LEU A 202 -12.93 -4.03 -6.82
N ALA A 203 -12.74 -3.35 -7.96
CA ALA A 203 -13.61 -2.25 -8.40
C ALA A 203 -15.09 -2.67 -8.54
N ARG A 204 -15.36 -3.97 -8.72
CA ARG A 204 -16.73 -4.53 -8.81
C ARG A 204 -17.53 -4.38 -7.50
N TYR A 205 -16.84 -4.18 -6.39
CA TYR A 205 -17.43 -3.99 -5.07
C TYR A 205 -17.49 -2.51 -4.65
N ALA A 206 -17.17 -1.60 -5.57
CA ALA A 206 -17.35 -0.18 -5.34
C ALA A 206 -18.83 0.22 -5.59
N PRO A 207 -19.37 1.19 -4.84
CA PRO A 207 -20.73 1.67 -5.05
C PRO A 207 -20.87 2.61 -6.28
N PHE A 208 -19.87 2.65 -7.15
CA PHE A 208 -19.78 3.53 -8.32
C PHE A 208 -18.74 2.98 -9.31
N ASP A 209 -18.74 3.46 -10.55
CA ASP A 209 -17.69 3.14 -11.52
C ASP A 209 -16.36 3.80 -11.10
N VAL A 210 -15.41 2.97 -10.67
CA VAL A 210 -14.09 3.41 -10.21
C VAL A 210 -13.26 3.96 -11.37
N ALA A 211 -13.39 3.38 -12.58
CA ALA A 211 -12.64 3.81 -13.74
C ALA A 211 -13.04 5.23 -14.14
N ASP A 212 -14.35 5.53 -14.11
CA ASP A 212 -14.85 6.88 -14.37
C ASP A 212 -14.30 7.90 -13.36
N ARG A 213 -14.37 7.60 -12.07
CA ARG A 213 -13.86 8.52 -11.03
C ARG A 213 -12.36 8.75 -11.10
N VAL A 214 -11.59 7.69 -11.40
CA VAL A 214 -10.14 7.82 -11.62
C VAL A 214 -9.86 8.60 -12.90
N GLY A 215 -10.65 8.39 -13.96
CA GLY A 215 -10.59 9.16 -15.20
C GLY A 215 -10.81 10.65 -14.97
N GLU A 216 -11.83 11.02 -14.20
CA GLU A 216 -12.07 12.41 -13.79
C GLU A 216 -10.88 12.99 -13.01
N ALA A 217 -10.32 12.23 -12.07
CA ALA A 217 -9.14 12.64 -11.30
C ALA A 217 -7.92 12.85 -12.21
N CYS A 218 -7.71 12.01 -13.23
CA CYS A 218 -6.67 12.17 -14.23
C CYS A 218 -6.83 13.46 -15.05
N VAL A 219 -8.07 13.80 -15.46
CA VAL A 219 -8.37 15.04 -16.19
C VAL A 219 -8.05 16.26 -15.33
N LYS A 220 -8.48 16.27 -14.05
CA LYS A 220 -8.15 17.34 -13.10
C LYS A 220 -6.65 17.47 -12.86
N LYS A 221 -5.96 16.34 -12.66
CA LYS A 221 -4.51 16.33 -12.40
C LYS A 221 -3.72 16.79 -13.62
N SER A 222 -4.12 16.39 -14.83
CA SER A 222 -3.52 16.87 -16.07
C SER A 222 -3.61 18.39 -16.17
N ARG A 223 -4.77 18.97 -15.87
CA ARG A 223 -4.95 20.43 -15.82
C ARG A 223 -4.02 21.09 -14.80
N GLU A 224 -3.97 20.58 -13.58
CA GLU A 224 -3.09 21.09 -12.51
C GLU A 224 -1.61 21.10 -12.94
N LEU A 225 -1.13 19.99 -13.53
CA LEU A 225 0.25 19.85 -13.96
C LEU A 225 0.61 20.76 -15.13
N LEU A 226 -0.26 20.86 -16.15
CA LEU A 226 -0.02 21.73 -17.31
C LEU A 226 -0.03 23.21 -16.91
N ARG A 227 -0.94 23.62 -16.03
CA ARG A 227 -0.99 25.00 -15.53
C ARG A 227 0.24 25.32 -14.69
N GLY A 228 0.63 24.41 -13.79
CA GLY A 228 1.87 24.54 -13.02
C GLY A 228 3.14 24.54 -13.89
N LEU A 229 3.12 23.92 -15.06
CA LEU A 229 4.21 24.00 -16.04
C LEU A 229 4.29 25.41 -16.64
N LEU A 230 3.18 25.98 -17.11
CA LEU A 230 3.13 27.37 -17.60
C LEU A 230 3.57 28.37 -16.53
N ASP A 231 3.01 28.27 -15.33
CA ASP A 231 3.30 29.18 -14.21
C ASP A 231 4.76 29.13 -13.77
N SER A 232 5.46 28.01 -14.02
CA SER A 232 6.87 27.86 -13.65
C SER A 232 7.84 28.58 -14.58
N GLY A 233 7.38 29.10 -15.73
CA GLY A 233 8.23 29.77 -16.71
C GLY A 233 9.31 28.86 -17.33
N ARG A 234 9.20 27.54 -17.17
CA ARG A 234 10.15 26.59 -17.75
C ARG A 234 10.06 26.62 -19.27
N LYS A 235 11.19 26.43 -19.94
CA LYS A 235 11.23 26.29 -21.39
C LYS A 235 10.41 25.08 -21.82
N MET A 236 9.45 25.31 -22.71
CA MET A 236 8.58 24.29 -23.28
C MET A 236 8.88 24.14 -24.77
N SER A 237 8.72 22.93 -25.30
CA SER A 237 8.88 22.67 -26.73
C SER A 237 7.76 23.33 -27.56
N ASP A 238 6.54 23.40 -27.01
CA ASP A 238 5.38 24.01 -27.65
C ASP A 238 4.42 24.57 -26.59
N GLN A 239 4.54 25.86 -26.28
CA GLN A 239 3.68 26.53 -25.30
C GLN A 239 2.23 26.67 -25.79
N ALA A 240 2.04 26.96 -27.08
CA ALA A 240 0.72 27.17 -27.67
C ALA A 240 -0.13 25.89 -27.62
N MET A 241 0.49 24.72 -27.84
CA MET A 241 -0.19 23.43 -27.67
C MET A 241 -0.66 23.22 -26.22
N VAL A 242 0.15 23.58 -25.22
CA VAL A 242 -0.23 23.42 -23.82
C VAL A 242 -1.36 24.36 -23.43
N GLU A 243 -1.33 25.62 -23.88
CA GLU A 243 -2.43 26.57 -23.69
C GLU A 243 -3.73 26.06 -24.35
N LYS A 244 -3.64 25.51 -25.57
CA LYS A 244 -4.77 24.88 -26.26
C LYS A 244 -5.34 23.69 -25.48
N LEU A 245 -4.48 22.80 -24.98
CA LEU A 245 -4.90 21.65 -24.17
C LEU A 245 -5.56 22.09 -22.86
N LEU A 246 -5.04 23.13 -22.21
CA LEU A 246 -5.68 23.70 -21.02
C LEU A 246 -7.06 24.26 -21.33
N GLY A 247 -7.24 24.93 -22.47
CA GLY A 247 -8.57 25.38 -22.92
C GLY A 247 -9.57 24.24 -23.01
N VAL A 248 -9.20 23.12 -23.63
CA VAL A 248 -10.06 21.92 -23.72
C VAL A 248 -10.38 21.35 -22.33
N LEU A 249 -9.40 21.33 -21.42
CA LEU A 249 -9.61 20.83 -20.06
C LEU A 249 -10.51 21.76 -19.23
N ASP A 250 -10.39 23.07 -19.40
CA ASP A 250 -11.21 24.08 -18.71
C ASP A 250 -12.65 24.10 -19.22
N GLU A 251 -12.87 23.91 -20.53
CA GLU A 251 -14.22 23.71 -21.09
C GLU A 251 -14.90 22.48 -20.48
N ARG A 252 -14.16 21.38 -20.32
CA ARG A 252 -14.70 20.13 -19.75
C ARG A 252 -14.99 20.22 -18.25
N LEU A 253 -14.08 20.80 -17.48
CA LEU A 253 -14.16 20.81 -16.01
C LEU A 253 -14.92 22.03 -15.45
N GLY A 254 -15.18 23.03 -16.28
CA GLY A 254 -15.60 24.35 -15.84
C GLY A 254 -14.47 25.14 -15.16
N PRO A 255 -14.74 26.41 -14.81
CA PRO A 255 -13.77 27.25 -14.12
C PRO A 255 -13.33 26.61 -12.80
N LEU A 256 -12.04 26.76 -12.46
CA LEU A 256 -11.53 26.40 -11.13
C LEU A 256 -12.28 27.22 -10.09
N THR A 257 -13.14 26.57 -9.31
CA THR A 257 -13.65 27.15 -8.07
C THR A 257 -12.48 27.23 -7.10
N ALA A 258 -12.14 28.47 -6.71
CA ALA A 258 -11.09 28.79 -5.74
C ALA A 258 -11.36 28.17 -4.36
#